data_AF-A0A3N7DJ05-F1
#
_entry.id   AF-A0A3N7DJ05-F1
#
_cell.length_a   1.000
_cell.length_b   1.000
_cell.length_c   1.000
_cell.angle_alpha   90.00
_cell.angle_beta   90.00
_cell.angle_gamma   90.00
#
_symmetry.space_group_name_H-M   'P 1'
#
loop_
_entity.id
_entity.type
_entity.pdbx_description
1 polymer ?
#
loop_
_entity_poly.entity_id
_entity_poly.type
_entity_poly.pdbx_seq_one_letter_code
_entity_poly.pdbx_strand_id
1 'polypeptide(L)'
;MKKQSGGWVARCAALLALMACCTAATAFQLAPMGSAFEARLTNETSSSLANVAGQLGVLLKGPVHEEITQLAFDRPADQGGLADDMSCSGADKPFANAFVIYGVRWNDLPPFQLSPEEGNCTWFGKSCRLDQTIRFSTQPVCWYCLFKDAEKKSQTRQITGCRKGENTVHGNVMTRSHFGDLQFLHGMASEEKTAPQATRASVLGWLEFAWKVSSSEVKPGQFLRDIDIPTINEHFGCTQWRVSDLYLLGRQDDKSGLLRNLRDIAFGSVLHTVQDSFAAGHASREARATGEMCADTGIERPPRVLEFHTYGAQDGALHDDGDSRSAMTGGSSADRWPLAVEATRNLVSYRGSKWSEVSPYMQCLFELSPDASRSSPGEKFRRVTGAN
;
A
#
# COMPACT_ATOMS: atom_id res chain seq x y z
N MET A 1 21.56 63.95 42.68
CA MET A 1 22.12 63.00 43.65
C MET A 1 22.20 61.62 43.02
N LYS A 2 23.38 60.97 43.10
CA LYS A 2 23.71 59.51 43.18
C LYS A 2 22.57 58.51 42.86
N LYS A 3 22.75 57.36 42.20
CA LYS A 3 23.91 56.59 41.70
C LYS A 3 23.35 55.43 40.85
N GLN A 4 24.17 54.95 39.93
CA GLN A 4 24.12 53.70 39.14
C GLN A 4 23.69 52.42 39.88
N SER A 5 23.09 51.49 39.13
CA SER A 5 23.40 50.05 38.97
C SER A 5 22.12 49.34 38.47
N GLY A 6 22.10 48.32 37.62
CA GLY A 6 23.09 47.50 36.95
C GLY A 6 22.33 46.39 36.20
N GLY A 7 22.82 46.04 35.01
CA GLY A 7 22.64 44.78 34.27
C GLY A 7 21.29 44.04 34.31
N TRP A 8 20.51 44.18 33.23
CA TRP A 8 19.56 43.16 32.77
C TRP A 8 19.65 42.99 31.23
N VAL A 9 20.86 42.74 30.71
CA VAL A 9 21.07 42.35 29.29
C VAL A 9 21.31 40.84 29.15
N ALA A 10 21.29 40.07 30.24
CA ALA A 10 21.64 38.65 30.21
C ALA A 10 20.45 37.73 30.54
N ARG A 11 19.27 37.89 29.92
CA ARG A 11 18.17 36.90 30.03
C ARG A 11 17.28 36.70 28.78
N CYS A 12 17.72 37.12 27.59
CA CYS A 12 16.99 36.82 26.34
C CYS A 12 17.72 35.86 25.39
N ALA A 13 18.90 35.35 25.74
CA ALA A 13 19.71 34.46 24.88
C ALA A 13 19.74 32.99 25.33
N ALA A 14 18.87 32.58 26.26
CA ALA A 14 18.84 31.19 26.79
C ALA A 14 17.51 30.46 26.53
N LEU A 15 16.60 31.03 25.73
CA LEU A 15 15.32 30.39 25.36
C LEU A 15 15.17 30.10 23.85
N LEU A 16 16.21 30.38 23.06
CA LEU A 16 16.25 30.11 21.61
C LEU A 16 17.27 29.03 21.20
N ALA A 17 17.96 28.41 22.17
CA ALA A 17 18.99 27.38 21.92
C ALA A 17 18.62 25.98 22.46
N LEU A 18 17.36 25.77 22.88
CA LEU A 18 16.87 24.48 23.42
C LEU A 18 15.67 23.91 22.66
N MET A 19 15.40 24.41 21.44
CA MET A 19 14.43 23.81 20.49
C MET A 19 15.12 23.25 19.23
N ALA A 20 16.33 22.69 19.37
CA ALA A 20 17.05 22.06 18.27
C ALA A 20 17.38 20.57 18.47
N CYS A 21 16.92 19.95 19.57
CA CYS A 21 17.08 18.51 19.80
C CYS A 21 15.81 17.91 20.41
N CYS A 22 14.72 17.93 19.65
CA CYS A 22 13.65 16.96 19.82
C CYS A 22 13.50 16.23 18.49
N THR A 23 14.32 15.19 18.30
CA THR A 23 14.02 14.09 17.39
C THR A 23 12.77 13.39 17.90
N ALA A 24 11.60 13.98 17.67
CA ALA A 24 10.34 13.26 17.69
C ALA A 24 10.17 12.62 16.30
N ALA A 25 11.04 11.66 16.00
CA ALA A 25 10.83 10.68 14.95
C ALA A 25 9.69 9.75 15.40
N THR A 26 8.44 10.18 15.19
CA THR A 26 7.24 9.32 15.20
C THR A 26 6.18 9.92 14.26
N ALA A 27 6.56 10.23 13.02
CA ALA A 27 5.57 10.53 11.98
C ALA A 27 5.43 9.27 11.12
N PHE A 28 4.44 8.43 11.45
CA PHE A 28 4.01 7.34 10.59
C PHE A 28 3.23 7.94 9.43
N GLN A 29 3.56 7.58 8.19
CA GLN A 29 2.90 8.12 6.99
C GLN A 29 1.74 7.20 6.57
N LEU A 30 0.48 7.65 6.69
CA LEU A 30 -0.70 6.78 6.55
C LEU A 30 -1.30 6.74 5.13
N ALA A 31 -1.26 7.85 4.38
CA ALA A 31 -1.94 7.92 3.08
C ALA A 31 -1.46 9.13 2.25
N PRO A 32 -1.24 9.03 0.94
CA PRO A 32 -1.18 10.22 0.09
C PRO A 32 -2.56 10.91 0.10
N MET A 33 -2.60 12.26 0.09
CA MET A 33 -3.90 12.94 -0.02
C MET A 33 -4.60 12.52 -1.33
N GLY A 34 -5.90 12.26 -1.19
CA GLY A 34 -6.82 12.12 -2.31
C GLY A 34 -6.65 13.26 -3.31
N SER A 35 -6.72 12.98 -4.62
CA SER A 35 -6.75 14.05 -5.61
C SER A 35 -7.96 14.96 -5.41
N ALA A 36 -7.92 16.18 -5.93
CA ALA A 36 -9.14 17.01 -6.00
C ALA A 36 -10.26 16.30 -6.80
N PHE A 37 -9.87 15.43 -7.73
CA PHE A 37 -10.77 14.55 -8.46
C PHE A 37 -11.35 13.44 -7.57
N GLU A 38 -10.54 12.77 -6.75
CA GLU A 38 -11.02 11.73 -5.83
C GLU A 38 -11.99 12.28 -4.78
N ALA A 39 -11.71 13.46 -4.22
CA ALA A 39 -12.64 14.13 -3.32
C ALA A 39 -14.01 14.41 -3.98
N ARG A 40 -14.03 14.64 -5.29
CA ARG A 40 -15.27 14.78 -6.09
C ARG A 40 -15.92 13.43 -6.39
N LEU A 41 -15.13 12.40 -6.73
CA LEU A 41 -15.61 11.04 -7.01
C LEU A 41 -16.31 10.43 -5.81
N THR A 42 -15.76 10.64 -4.62
CA THR A 42 -16.34 10.10 -3.39
C THR A 42 -17.49 10.97 -2.90
N ASN A 43 -17.68 12.20 -3.39
CA ASN A 43 -18.72 13.12 -2.91
C ASN A 43 -18.75 13.20 -1.37
N GLU A 44 -17.57 13.33 -0.76
CA GLU A 44 -17.37 13.34 0.68
C GLU A 44 -17.14 14.77 1.15
N THR A 45 -17.86 15.18 2.20
CA THR A 45 -17.45 16.34 2.97
C THR A 45 -16.16 15.98 3.69
N SER A 46 -15.03 16.42 3.12
CA SER A 46 -13.70 16.22 3.71
C SER A 46 -13.74 16.60 5.18
N SER A 47 -13.36 15.68 6.07
CA SER A 47 -13.16 16.02 7.48
C SER A 47 -12.17 17.18 7.55
N SER A 48 -12.49 18.25 8.26
CA SER A 48 -11.52 19.33 8.52
C SER A 48 -10.25 18.79 9.18
N LEU A 49 -10.34 17.68 9.90
CA LEU A 49 -9.20 16.97 10.48
C LEU A 49 -8.38 16.17 9.45
N ALA A 50 -8.98 15.63 8.38
CA ALA A 50 -8.23 15.05 7.26
C ALA A 50 -7.47 16.15 6.51
N ASN A 51 -8.12 17.30 6.31
CA ASN A 51 -7.49 18.47 5.69
C ASN A 51 -6.36 19.04 6.57
N VAL A 52 -6.54 19.10 7.90
CA VAL A 52 -5.51 19.57 8.85
C VAL A 52 -4.38 18.54 9.02
N ALA A 53 -4.68 17.24 9.10
CA ALA A 53 -3.65 16.19 9.11
C ALA A 53 -2.84 16.20 7.81
N GLY A 54 -3.50 16.47 6.68
CA GLY A 54 -2.85 16.68 5.40
C GLY A 54 -2.00 17.97 5.35
N GLN A 55 -2.47 19.06 5.94
CA GLN A 55 -1.73 20.33 6.02
C GLN A 55 -0.53 20.29 6.98
N LEU A 56 -0.59 19.48 8.04
CA LEU A 56 0.47 19.36 9.06
C LEU A 56 1.54 18.31 8.71
N GLY A 57 1.36 17.50 7.66
CA GLY A 57 2.34 16.50 7.22
C GLY A 57 2.56 15.33 8.16
N VAL A 58 1.75 15.20 9.22
CA VAL A 58 1.95 14.22 10.31
C VAL A 58 1.52 12.80 9.91
N LEU A 59 0.79 12.62 8.79
CA LEU A 59 0.18 11.35 8.40
C LEU A 59 0.15 11.10 6.88
N LEU A 60 0.92 11.84 6.07
CA LEU A 60 0.87 11.71 4.61
C LEU A 60 2.05 10.94 4.04
N LYS A 61 1.78 9.85 3.30
CA LYS A 61 2.77 9.13 2.49
C LYS A 61 3.03 9.91 1.20
N GLY A 62 4.27 9.92 0.73
CA GLY A 62 4.57 10.41 -0.61
C GLY A 62 3.79 9.62 -1.67
N PRO A 63 3.38 10.22 -2.79
CA PRO A 63 2.59 9.54 -3.82
C PRO A 63 3.46 8.64 -4.70
N VAL A 64 4.24 7.74 -4.09
CA VAL A 64 5.28 6.92 -4.74
C VAL A 64 4.67 6.04 -5.83
N HIS A 65 3.63 5.29 -5.50
CA HIS A 65 2.95 4.37 -6.44
C HIS A 65 2.19 5.14 -7.53
N GLU A 66 1.59 6.28 -7.18
CA GLU A 66 0.96 7.15 -8.17
C GLU A 66 1.99 7.75 -9.13
N GLU A 67 3.15 8.20 -8.64
CA GLU A 67 4.23 8.73 -9.45
C GLU A 67 4.77 7.65 -10.41
N ILE A 68 5.06 6.44 -9.90
CA ILE A 68 5.47 5.30 -10.74
C ILE A 68 4.41 5.02 -11.82
N THR A 69 3.14 5.03 -11.43
CA THR A 69 2.02 4.83 -12.36
C THR A 69 1.95 5.93 -13.41
N GLN A 70 2.11 7.19 -13.03
CA GLN A 70 2.09 8.31 -13.96
C GLN A 70 3.27 8.25 -14.93
N LEU A 71 4.48 7.96 -14.47
CA LEU A 71 5.67 7.73 -15.31
C LEU A 71 5.54 6.51 -16.22
N ALA A 72 4.72 5.53 -15.85
CA ALA A 72 4.46 4.38 -16.71
C ALA A 72 3.50 4.70 -17.86
N PHE A 73 2.59 5.65 -17.66
CA PHE A 73 1.69 6.15 -18.70
C PHE A 73 2.32 7.29 -19.52
N ASP A 74 3.16 8.12 -18.89
CA ASP A 74 3.94 9.17 -19.52
C ASP A 74 5.17 8.55 -20.18
N ARG A 75 5.25 8.54 -21.52
CA ARG A 75 6.41 7.99 -22.25
C ARG A 75 7.44 9.04 -22.71
N PRO A 76 8.13 9.81 -21.85
CA PRO A 76 9.24 10.64 -22.32
C PRO A 76 10.65 10.16 -21.89
N ALA A 77 10.82 9.48 -20.75
CA ALA A 77 12.16 9.12 -20.23
C ALA A 77 12.57 7.67 -20.53
N ASP A 78 13.80 7.49 -21.00
CA ASP A 78 14.50 6.20 -21.05
C ASP A 78 14.85 5.72 -19.63
N GLN A 79 15.13 4.44 -19.47
CA GLN A 79 15.34 3.83 -18.15
C GLN A 79 16.44 4.53 -17.34
N GLY A 80 17.48 5.04 -18.00
CA GLY A 80 18.58 5.76 -17.37
C GLY A 80 18.20 7.12 -16.77
N GLY A 81 17.18 7.80 -17.29
CA GLY A 81 16.69 9.08 -16.77
C GLY A 81 15.61 8.98 -15.68
N LEU A 82 15.05 7.79 -15.44
CA LEU A 82 13.86 7.62 -14.58
C LEU A 82 14.08 7.98 -13.12
N ALA A 83 15.28 7.78 -12.58
CA ALA A 83 15.56 8.08 -11.17
C ALA A 83 15.48 9.60 -10.89
N ASP A 84 15.93 10.41 -11.85
CA ASP A 84 15.98 11.87 -11.78
C ASP A 84 14.70 12.54 -12.31
N ASP A 85 13.82 11.79 -12.98
CA ASP A 85 12.56 12.31 -13.50
C ASP A 85 11.57 12.58 -12.35
N MET A 86 11.38 13.86 -12.06
CA MET A 86 10.41 14.35 -11.07
C MET A 86 9.14 14.93 -11.71
N SER A 87 8.95 14.79 -13.03
CA SER A 87 7.80 15.34 -13.77
C SER A 87 6.46 14.89 -13.20
N CYS A 88 6.44 13.69 -12.60
CA CYS A 88 5.26 13.03 -12.05
C CYS A 88 5.16 13.04 -10.51
N SER A 89 6.10 13.66 -9.79
CA SER A 89 6.19 13.68 -8.30
C SER A 89 5.06 14.41 -7.55
N GLY A 90 4.08 14.96 -8.27
CA GLY A 90 2.95 15.68 -7.70
C GLY A 90 1.64 14.94 -7.90
N ALA A 91 0.61 15.31 -7.13
CA ALA A 91 -0.74 14.82 -7.35
C ALA A 91 -1.33 15.30 -8.69
N ASP A 92 -2.41 14.65 -9.14
CA ASP A 92 -3.26 15.11 -10.25
C ASP A 92 -2.55 15.23 -11.61
N LYS A 93 -1.56 14.36 -11.86
CA LYS A 93 -0.91 14.27 -13.18
C LYS A 93 -1.86 13.65 -14.22
N PRO A 94 -1.79 14.08 -15.49
CA PRO A 94 -2.83 13.78 -16.48
C PRO A 94 -2.64 12.46 -17.24
N PHE A 95 -1.56 11.72 -17.02
CA PHE A 95 -1.16 10.62 -17.88
C PHE A 95 -1.94 9.33 -17.58
N ALA A 96 -1.94 8.90 -16.33
CA ALA A 96 -2.82 7.85 -15.86
C ALA A 96 -4.18 8.44 -15.51
N ASN A 97 -5.25 7.80 -15.97
CA ASN A 97 -6.59 8.23 -15.60
C ASN A 97 -6.82 8.06 -14.10
N ALA A 98 -7.70 8.88 -13.54
CA ALA A 98 -7.87 8.95 -12.10
C ALA A 98 -8.55 7.71 -11.47
N PHE A 99 -9.22 6.85 -12.25
CA PHE A 99 -9.76 5.57 -11.74
C PHE A 99 -8.65 4.52 -11.59
N VAL A 100 -7.63 4.54 -12.47
CA VAL A 100 -6.41 3.74 -12.26
C VAL A 100 -5.71 4.20 -10.99
N ILE A 101 -5.53 5.51 -10.81
CA ILE A 101 -4.91 6.06 -9.58
C ILE A 101 -5.73 5.72 -8.33
N TYR A 102 -7.06 5.76 -8.40
CA TYR A 102 -7.93 5.28 -7.31
C TYR A 102 -7.67 3.80 -6.98
N GLY A 103 -7.52 2.97 -8.02
CA GLY A 103 -7.16 1.56 -7.88
C GLY A 103 -5.80 1.33 -7.26
N VAL A 104 -4.80 2.14 -7.64
CA VAL A 104 -3.45 2.08 -7.04
C VAL A 104 -3.56 2.28 -5.53
N ARG A 105 -4.28 3.31 -5.09
CA ARG A 105 -4.48 3.59 -3.65
C ARG A 105 -5.30 2.54 -2.90
N TRP A 106 -6.05 1.70 -3.61
CA TRP A 106 -7.04 0.83 -2.97
C TRP A 106 -6.41 -0.20 -2.03
N ASN A 107 -5.21 -0.70 -2.33
CA ASN A 107 -4.57 -1.71 -1.48
C ASN A 107 -4.17 -1.13 -0.10
N ASP A 108 -3.67 0.11 -0.08
CA ASP A 108 -3.34 0.86 1.14
C ASP A 108 -4.60 1.39 1.85
N LEU A 109 -5.65 1.75 1.10
CA LEU A 109 -6.84 2.43 1.64
C LEU A 109 -8.15 1.75 1.24
N PRO A 110 -8.30 0.43 1.46
CA PRO A 110 -9.51 -0.25 1.07
C PRO A 110 -10.66 0.23 1.97
N PRO A 111 -11.86 0.49 1.41
CA PRO A 111 -13.01 0.83 2.23
C PRO A 111 -13.45 -0.38 3.04
N PHE A 112 -13.95 -0.11 4.24
CA PHE A 112 -14.55 -1.15 5.08
C PHE A 112 -15.74 -0.62 5.87
N GLN A 113 -16.56 -1.54 6.34
CA GLN A 113 -17.60 -1.29 7.32
C GLN A 113 -17.31 -2.10 8.57
N LEU A 114 -17.84 -1.63 9.69
CA LEU A 114 -17.70 -2.29 10.98
C LEU A 114 -19.02 -2.95 11.36
N SER A 115 -18.92 -4.12 11.96
CA SER A 115 -20.03 -4.77 12.64
C SER A 115 -20.34 -4.04 13.97
N PRO A 116 -21.54 -4.21 14.56
CA PRO A 116 -21.94 -3.57 15.81
C PRO A 116 -20.96 -3.78 16.98
N GLU A 117 -20.23 -4.90 16.98
CA GLU A 117 -19.29 -5.32 18.02
C GLU A 117 -17.85 -4.82 17.76
N GLU A 118 -17.60 -4.26 16.58
CA GLU A 118 -16.31 -3.69 16.17
C GLU A 118 -16.27 -2.18 16.44
N GLY A 119 -15.13 -1.53 16.21
CA GLY A 119 -15.03 -0.07 16.36
C GLY A 119 -14.86 0.45 17.78
N ASN A 120 -14.60 -0.43 18.76
CA ASN A 120 -14.30 -0.09 20.17
C ASN A 120 -12.97 0.66 20.36
N CYS A 121 -12.38 1.19 19.29
CA CYS A 121 -11.16 1.97 19.33
C CYS A 121 -11.52 3.46 19.56
N THR A 122 -11.29 3.94 20.77
CA THR A 122 -11.49 5.35 21.12
C THR A 122 -10.17 6.11 21.12
N TRP A 123 -10.01 7.03 20.17
CA TRP A 123 -8.91 8.01 20.18
C TRP A 123 -9.52 9.40 20.34
N PHE A 124 -8.97 10.22 21.26
CA PHE A 124 -9.53 11.53 21.63
C PHE A 124 -11.00 11.46 22.11
N GLY A 125 -11.42 10.33 22.69
CA GLY A 125 -12.77 10.12 23.20
C GLY A 125 -13.86 9.99 22.13
N LYS A 126 -13.51 9.83 20.85
CA LYS A 126 -14.46 9.61 19.74
C LYS A 126 -14.45 8.15 19.30
N SER A 127 -15.65 7.57 19.15
CA SER A 127 -15.84 6.23 18.56
C SER A 127 -16.06 6.31 17.05
N CYS A 128 -15.81 5.19 16.37
CA CYS A 128 -16.13 5.00 14.95
C CYS A 128 -17.65 5.11 14.70
N ARG A 129 -18.06 5.72 13.58
CA ARG A 129 -19.45 5.69 13.12
C ARG A 129 -19.70 4.41 12.33
N LEU A 130 -20.52 3.52 12.90
CA LEU A 130 -20.83 2.20 12.35
C LEU A 130 -21.86 2.26 11.21
N ASP A 131 -22.65 3.32 11.14
CA ASP A 131 -23.66 3.56 10.09
C ASP A 131 -23.05 4.03 8.76
N GLN A 132 -21.72 4.15 8.68
CA GLN A 132 -21.02 4.66 7.51
C GLN A 132 -19.83 3.79 7.14
N THR A 133 -19.59 3.65 5.84
CA THR A 133 -18.33 3.11 5.33
C THR A 133 -17.17 3.99 5.80
N ILE A 134 -16.17 3.34 6.39
CA ILE A 134 -14.93 3.98 6.82
C ILE A 134 -13.95 3.99 5.67
N ARG A 135 -13.42 5.19 5.45
CA ARG A 135 -12.30 5.52 4.57
C ARG A 135 -11.45 6.52 5.35
N PHE A 136 -10.19 6.66 4.96
CA PHE A 136 -9.35 7.70 5.55
C PHE A 136 -9.95 9.11 5.33
N SER A 137 -10.57 9.34 4.16
CA SER A 137 -11.26 10.59 3.82
C SER A 137 -12.52 10.87 4.65
N THR A 138 -13.28 9.85 5.05
CA THR A 138 -14.54 10.01 5.81
C THR A 138 -14.34 10.04 7.31
N GLN A 139 -13.51 9.13 7.85
CA GLN A 139 -13.34 8.91 9.29
C GLN A 139 -11.85 8.71 9.63
N PRO A 140 -10.96 9.69 9.37
CA PRO A 140 -9.50 9.52 9.52
C PRO A 140 -9.06 9.12 10.94
N VAL A 141 -9.73 9.65 11.96
CA VAL A 141 -9.43 9.33 13.37
C VAL A 141 -9.78 7.88 13.69
N CYS A 142 -10.95 7.42 13.24
CA CYS A 142 -11.36 6.02 13.40
C CYS A 142 -10.40 5.08 12.65
N TRP A 143 -10.12 5.41 11.38
CA TRP A 143 -9.20 4.64 10.53
C TRP A 143 -7.84 4.49 11.20
N TYR A 144 -7.24 5.60 11.66
CA TYR A 144 -5.93 5.58 12.34
C TYR A 144 -5.95 4.79 13.64
N CYS A 145 -7.01 4.96 14.45
CA CYS A 145 -7.15 4.21 15.69
C CYS A 145 -7.13 2.70 15.41
N LEU A 146 -7.95 2.24 14.47
CA LEU A 146 -8.03 0.82 14.09
C LEU A 146 -6.71 0.31 13.50
N PHE A 147 -6.02 1.13 12.72
CA PHE A 147 -4.71 0.78 12.16
C PHE A 147 -3.67 0.53 13.25
N LYS A 148 -3.54 1.45 14.23
CA LYS A 148 -2.59 1.29 15.35
C LYS A 148 -2.97 0.16 16.30
N ASP A 149 -4.26 -0.07 16.51
CA ASP A 149 -4.73 -1.23 17.28
C ASP A 149 -4.40 -2.55 16.56
N ALA A 150 -4.57 -2.61 15.24
CA ALA A 150 -4.18 -3.76 14.43
C ALA A 150 -2.67 -4.01 14.44
N GLU A 151 -1.85 -2.95 14.32
CA GLU A 151 -0.38 -3.05 14.44
C GLU A 151 0.06 -3.65 15.78
N LYS A 152 -0.63 -3.31 16.87
CA LYS A 152 -0.34 -3.89 18.19
C LYS A 152 -0.79 -5.36 18.26
N LYS A 153 -1.99 -5.67 17.75
CA LYS A 153 -2.55 -7.03 17.79
C LYS A 153 -1.74 -8.02 16.95
N SER A 154 -1.27 -7.60 15.79
CA SER A 154 -0.53 -8.44 14.84
C SER A 154 0.79 -8.99 15.39
N GLN A 155 1.33 -8.36 16.43
CA GLN A 155 2.54 -8.82 17.13
C GLN A 155 2.31 -10.11 17.94
N THR A 156 1.06 -10.44 18.26
CA THR A 156 0.72 -11.58 19.14
C THR A 156 -0.35 -12.49 18.59
N ARG A 157 -1.17 -12.02 17.64
CA ARG A 157 -2.29 -12.75 17.05
C ARG A 157 -2.34 -12.50 15.54
N GLN A 158 -2.75 -13.50 14.80
CA GLN A 158 -2.96 -13.38 13.36
C GLN A 158 -4.28 -12.65 13.08
N ILE A 159 -4.24 -11.64 12.21
CA ILE A 159 -5.43 -10.93 11.78
C ILE A 159 -5.99 -11.64 10.53
N THR A 160 -7.21 -12.16 10.63
CA THR A 160 -7.84 -12.96 9.57
C THR A 160 -9.27 -12.52 9.31
N GLY A 161 -9.82 -12.89 8.15
CA GLY A 161 -11.23 -12.70 7.83
C GLY A 161 -12.03 -13.99 7.99
N CYS A 162 -11.89 -14.88 7.01
CA CYS A 162 -12.67 -16.12 6.95
C CYS A 162 -12.17 -17.22 7.89
N ARG A 163 -10.87 -17.22 8.21
CA ARG A 163 -10.26 -18.20 9.11
C ARG A 163 -10.55 -17.86 10.57
N LYS A 164 -10.83 -18.89 11.38
CA LYS A 164 -11.00 -18.80 12.83
C LYS A 164 -10.06 -19.80 13.51
N GLY A 165 -9.45 -19.39 14.62
CA GLY A 165 -8.55 -20.20 15.43
C GLY A 165 -8.16 -19.51 16.74
N GLU A 166 -7.57 -20.25 17.68
CA GLU A 166 -7.25 -19.76 19.03
C GLU A 166 -6.34 -18.52 19.02
N ASN A 167 -5.39 -18.46 18.07
CA ASN A 167 -4.45 -17.34 17.91
C ASN A 167 -4.84 -16.33 16.83
N THR A 168 -6.12 -16.32 16.40
CA THR A 168 -6.62 -15.39 15.38
C THR A 168 -7.50 -14.30 15.99
N VAL A 169 -7.55 -13.15 15.34
CA VAL A 169 -8.51 -12.08 15.59
C VAL A 169 -9.15 -11.67 14.26
N HIS A 170 -10.45 -11.41 14.29
CA HIS A 170 -11.15 -10.91 13.10
C HIS A 170 -10.64 -9.52 12.73
N GLY A 171 -10.37 -9.30 11.45
CA GLY A 171 -9.99 -8.01 10.89
C GLY A 171 -10.88 -7.59 9.73
N ASN A 172 -11.03 -6.28 9.56
CA ASN A 172 -11.57 -5.70 8.33
C ASN A 172 -10.50 -5.67 7.22
N VAL A 173 -10.90 -5.38 5.97
CA VAL A 173 -10.01 -5.42 4.80
C VAL A 173 -8.75 -4.58 5.00
N MET A 174 -8.85 -3.36 5.56
CA MET A 174 -7.70 -2.51 5.83
C MET A 174 -6.73 -3.15 6.81
N THR A 175 -7.22 -3.64 7.94
CA THR A 175 -6.33 -4.26 8.95
C THR A 175 -5.71 -5.56 8.46
N ARG A 176 -6.44 -6.32 7.63
CA ARG A 176 -5.97 -7.56 7.02
C ARG A 176 -4.93 -7.31 5.93
N SER A 177 -5.09 -6.27 5.11
CA SER A 177 -4.16 -5.96 4.01
C SER A 177 -2.80 -5.55 4.56
N HIS A 178 -2.77 -4.77 5.63
CA HIS A 178 -1.50 -4.32 6.22
C HIS A 178 -0.91 -5.38 7.15
N PHE A 179 -1.71 -5.96 8.05
CA PHE A 179 -1.17 -6.72 9.19
C PHE A 179 -1.60 -8.18 9.26
N GLY A 180 -2.31 -8.67 8.24
CA GLY A 180 -3.00 -9.96 8.32
C GLY A 180 -2.84 -10.84 7.09
N ASP A 181 -3.84 -11.69 6.91
CA ASP A 181 -3.92 -12.69 5.85
C ASP A 181 -4.12 -12.12 4.44
N LEU A 182 -4.16 -10.79 4.26
CA LEU A 182 -4.21 -10.13 2.96
C LEU A 182 -2.91 -9.38 2.60
N GLN A 183 -1.81 -9.56 3.34
CA GLN A 183 -0.52 -8.91 3.04
C GLN A 183 0.03 -9.20 1.63
N PHE A 184 -0.44 -10.25 0.95
CA PHE A 184 -0.11 -10.49 -0.45
C PHE A 184 -0.57 -9.36 -1.39
N LEU A 185 -1.51 -8.52 -0.96
CA LEU A 185 -1.92 -7.30 -1.68
C LEU A 185 -0.75 -6.31 -1.85
N HIS A 186 0.24 -6.38 -0.97
CA HIS A 186 1.46 -5.55 -0.97
C HIS A 186 2.70 -6.36 -1.36
N GLY A 187 2.52 -7.53 -1.98
CA GLY A 187 3.64 -8.42 -2.29
C GLY A 187 4.34 -8.98 -1.04
N MET A 188 3.68 -9.01 0.11
CA MET A 188 4.24 -9.48 1.38
C MET A 188 3.67 -10.83 1.81
N ALA A 189 4.41 -11.53 2.66
CA ALA A 189 3.92 -12.72 3.33
C ALA A 189 3.06 -12.33 4.54
N SER A 190 1.98 -13.09 4.79
CA SER A 190 1.10 -12.83 5.92
C SER A 190 1.72 -13.16 7.29
N GLU A 191 2.73 -14.03 7.32
CA GLU A 191 3.32 -14.56 8.55
C GLU A 191 4.82 -14.82 8.38
N GLU A 192 5.61 -14.69 9.44
CA GLU A 192 7.02 -15.10 9.47
C GLU A 192 7.16 -16.60 9.20
N LYS A 193 8.29 -16.98 8.60
CA LYS A 193 8.68 -18.36 8.25
C LYS A 193 7.79 -19.02 7.20
N THR A 194 6.93 -18.26 6.53
CA THR A 194 6.13 -18.73 5.38
C THR A 194 7.08 -19.12 4.25
N ALA A 195 6.81 -20.26 3.62
CA ALA A 195 7.57 -20.68 2.44
C ALA A 195 7.36 -19.68 1.29
N PRO A 196 8.41 -19.27 0.56
CA PRO A 196 8.27 -18.22 -0.46
C PRO A 196 7.31 -18.62 -1.58
N GLN A 197 7.17 -19.93 -1.86
CA GLN A 197 6.21 -20.45 -2.83
C GLN A 197 4.76 -20.19 -2.41
N ALA A 198 4.45 -20.24 -1.11
CA ALA A 198 3.10 -19.99 -0.60
C ALA A 198 2.72 -18.52 -0.77
N THR A 199 3.62 -17.60 -0.39
CA THR A 199 3.40 -16.17 -0.60
C THR A 199 3.28 -15.83 -2.09
N ARG A 200 4.17 -16.38 -2.93
CA ARG A 200 4.10 -16.21 -4.39
C ARG A 200 2.75 -16.67 -4.94
N ALA A 201 2.24 -17.81 -4.48
CA ALA A 201 0.95 -18.33 -4.93
C ALA A 201 -0.20 -17.38 -4.56
N SER A 202 -0.21 -16.82 -3.34
CA SER A 202 -1.21 -15.82 -2.94
C SER A 202 -1.10 -14.52 -3.73
N VAL A 203 0.12 -14.02 -3.96
CA VAL A 203 0.36 -12.83 -4.78
C VAL A 203 -0.14 -13.05 -6.21
N LEU A 204 0.23 -14.17 -6.84
CA LEU A 204 -0.22 -14.47 -8.21
C LEU A 204 -1.73 -14.74 -8.28
N GLY A 205 -2.33 -15.36 -7.27
CA GLY A 205 -3.78 -15.55 -7.20
C GLY A 205 -4.54 -14.23 -7.10
N TRP A 206 -4.01 -13.26 -6.35
CA TRP A 206 -4.55 -11.90 -6.33
C TRP A 206 -4.42 -11.20 -7.69
N LEU A 207 -3.23 -11.25 -8.29
CA LEU A 207 -2.97 -10.63 -9.58
C LEU A 207 -3.84 -11.23 -10.68
N GLU A 208 -4.05 -12.55 -10.66
CA GLU A 208 -4.97 -13.24 -11.56
C GLU A 208 -6.40 -12.70 -11.41
N PHE A 209 -6.88 -12.60 -10.17
CA PHE A 209 -8.21 -12.08 -9.89
C PHE A 209 -8.37 -10.63 -10.35
N ALA A 210 -7.50 -9.74 -9.90
CA ALA A 210 -7.58 -8.31 -10.20
C ALA A 210 -7.40 -8.06 -11.71
N TRP A 211 -6.53 -8.81 -12.38
CA TRP A 211 -6.40 -8.77 -13.84
C TRP A 211 -7.67 -9.24 -14.54
N LYS A 212 -8.26 -10.36 -14.12
CA LYS A 212 -9.52 -10.86 -14.70
C LYS A 212 -10.69 -9.87 -14.51
N VAL A 213 -10.71 -9.11 -13.41
CA VAL A 213 -11.68 -8.01 -13.24
C VAL A 213 -11.39 -6.87 -14.23
N SER A 214 -10.12 -6.47 -14.38
CA SER A 214 -9.67 -5.46 -15.34
C SER A 214 -9.99 -5.82 -16.80
N SER A 215 -9.74 -7.08 -17.19
CA SER A 215 -10.00 -7.60 -18.53
C SER A 215 -11.48 -7.96 -18.78
N SER A 216 -12.35 -7.85 -17.75
CA SER A 216 -13.77 -8.25 -17.77
C SER A 216 -14.03 -9.75 -17.92
N GLU A 217 -13.02 -10.60 -17.69
CA GLU A 217 -13.20 -12.04 -17.53
C GLU A 217 -13.99 -12.37 -16.25
N VAL A 218 -13.84 -11.53 -15.21
CA VAL A 218 -14.65 -11.54 -13.99
C VAL A 218 -15.49 -10.26 -13.92
N LYS A 219 -16.80 -10.41 -13.72
CA LYS A 219 -17.79 -9.33 -13.75
C LYS A 219 -18.00 -8.72 -12.35
N PRO A 220 -18.32 -7.41 -12.26
CA PRO A 220 -18.60 -6.73 -10.99
C PRO A 220 -19.64 -7.43 -10.10
N GLY A 221 -20.66 -8.04 -10.73
CA GLY A 221 -21.75 -8.70 -10.02
C GLY A 221 -21.46 -10.13 -9.56
N GLN A 222 -20.32 -10.75 -9.90
CA GLN A 222 -20.02 -12.10 -9.43
C GLN A 222 -19.72 -12.11 -7.93
N PHE A 223 -20.16 -13.14 -7.22
CA PHE A 223 -19.80 -13.35 -5.82
C PHE A 223 -18.35 -13.82 -5.72
N LEU A 224 -17.62 -13.32 -4.72
CA LEU A 224 -16.22 -13.69 -4.49
C LEU A 224 -16.05 -15.19 -4.21
N ARG A 225 -17.01 -15.80 -3.51
CA ARG A 225 -17.05 -17.25 -3.23
C ARG A 225 -17.26 -18.15 -4.45
N ASP A 226 -17.67 -17.58 -5.58
CA ASP A 226 -17.93 -18.31 -6.82
C ASP A 226 -16.76 -18.12 -7.83
N ILE A 227 -15.71 -17.39 -7.44
CA ILE A 227 -14.52 -17.18 -8.26
C ILE A 227 -13.59 -18.38 -8.11
N ASP A 228 -13.26 -19.05 -9.21
CA ASP A 228 -12.35 -20.21 -9.22
C ASP A 228 -10.87 -19.78 -9.15
N ILE A 229 -10.51 -19.12 -8.06
CA ILE A 229 -9.13 -18.73 -7.72
C ILE A 229 -8.95 -19.05 -6.23
N PRO A 230 -8.09 -20.01 -5.85
CA PRO A 230 -7.97 -20.48 -4.46
C PRO A 230 -7.77 -19.36 -3.44
N THR A 231 -6.90 -18.39 -3.74
CA THR A 231 -6.64 -17.23 -2.89
C THR A 231 -7.91 -16.43 -2.59
N ILE A 232 -8.78 -16.21 -3.58
CA ILE A 232 -10.01 -15.44 -3.40
C ILE A 232 -11.01 -16.20 -2.53
N ASN A 233 -11.18 -17.50 -2.79
CA ASN A 233 -12.06 -18.35 -1.99
C ASN A 233 -11.60 -18.43 -0.53
N GLU A 234 -10.30 -18.60 -0.31
CA GLU A 234 -9.74 -18.72 1.02
C GLU A 234 -9.97 -17.47 1.87
N HIS A 235 -9.75 -16.29 1.29
CA HIS A 235 -9.74 -15.04 2.05
C HIS A 235 -11.06 -14.27 2.04
N PHE A 236 -11.95 -14.56 1.08
CA PHE A 236 -13.23 -13.86 0.91
C PHE A 236 -14.44 -14.80 0.74
N GLY A 237 -14.25 -16.11 0.57
CA GLY A 237 -15.32 -17.07 0.25
C GLY A 237 -16.36 -17.25 1.35
N CYS A 238 -16.05 -16.87 2.60
CA CYS A 238 -17.02 -16.85 3.69
C CYS A 238 -18.01 -15.68 3.62
N THR A 239 -17.74 -14.67 2.79
CA THR A 239 -18.56 -13.46 2.68
C THR A 239 -19.70 -13.65 1.69
N GLN A 240 -20.68 -12.73 1.73
CA GLN A 240 -21.69 -12.58 0.68
C GLN A 240 -21.29 -11.51 -0.35
N TRP A 241 -20.03 -11.10 -0.37
CA TRP A 241 -19.57 -9.98 -1.19
C TRP A 241 -19.49 -10.35 -2.66
N ARG A 242 -19.86 -9.39 -3.48
CA ARG A 242 -19.56 -9.35 -4.91
C ARG A 242 -18.22 -8.66 -5.14
N VAL A 243 -17.71 -8.78 -6.37
CA VAL A 243 -16.51 -8.07 -6.82
C VAL A 243 -16.65 -6.56 -6.62
N SER A 244 -17.83 -5.99 -6.89
CA SER A 244 -18.09 -4.56 -6.65
C SER A 244 -18.09 -4.19 -5.16
N ASP A 245 -18.49 -5.09 -4.26
CA ASP A 245 -18.47 -4.82 -2.82
C ASP A 245 -17.05 -4.71 -2.30
N LEU A 246 -16.14 -5.59 -2.76
CA LEU A 246 -14.73 -5.56 -2.39
C LEU A 246 -14.10 -4.20 -2.71
N TYR A 247 -14.22 -3.75 -3.96
CA TYR A 247 -13.57 -2.52 -4.39
C TYR A 247 -14.29 -1.24 -3.94
N LEU A 248 -15.63 -1.26 -3.95
CA LEU A 248 -16.45 -0.04 -3.96
C LEU A 248 -17.41 0.06 -2.78
N LEU A 249 -17.16 -0.65 -1.67
CA LEU A 249 -18.07 -0.69 -0.52
C LEU A 249 -18.58 0.72 -0.17
N GLY A 250 -19.91 0.88 -0.15
CA GLY A 250 -20.59 2.16 0.13
C GLY A 250 -20.53 3.24 -0.96
N ARG A 251 -20.03 2.97 -2.17
CA ARG A 251 -19.88 3.95 -3.28
C ARG A 251 -20.20 3.39 -4.67
N GLN A 252 -21.17 2.49 -4.75
CA GLN A 252 -21.61 1.86 -6.00
C GLN A 252 -22.66 2.67 -6.78
N ASP A 253 -22.95 3.92 -6.37
CA ASP A 253 -23.94 4.78 -7.00
C ASP A 253 -23.49 5.32 -8.37
N ASP A 254 -24.46 5.66 -9.23
CA ASP A 254 -24.18 6.13 -10.59
C ASP A 254 -23.44 7.47 -10.64
N LYS A 255 -23.52 8.29 -9.59
CA LYS A 255 -22.90 9.62 -9.54
C LYS A 255 -21.39 9.53 -9.32
N SER A 256 -20.93 8.55 -8.54
CA SER A 256 -19.49 8.31 -8.34
C SER A 256 -18.79 7.88 -9.63
N GLY A 257 -19.51 7.16 -10.51
CA GLY A 257 -18.94 6.57 -11.73
C GLY A 257 -17.92 5.45 -11.47
N LEU A 258 -17.68 5.08 -10.21
CA LEU A 258 -16.68 4.06 -9.83
C LEU A 258 -17.05 2.69 -10.38
N LEU A 259 -18.33 2.30 -10.31
CA LEU A 259 -18.78 1.00 -10.81
C LEU A 259 -18.55 0.86 -12.33
N ARG A 260 -18.78 1.93 -13.11
CA ARG A 260 -18.53 1.94 -14.56
C ARG A 260 -17.05 1.81 -14.90
N ASN A 261 -16.18 2.26 -14.01
CA ASN A 261 -14.72 2.24 -14.18
C ASN A 261 -14.04 1.19 -13.30
N LEU A 262 -14.78 0.17 -12.81
CA LEU A 262 -14.22 -0.85 -11.93
C LEU A 262 -13.04 -1.59 -12.56
N ARG A 263 -13.03 -1.71 -13.88
CA ARG A 263 -11.92 -2.31 -14.63
C ARG A 263 -10.61 -1.56 -14.41
N ASP A 264 -10.67 -0.23 -14.42
CA ASP A 264 -9.53 0.66 -14.24
C ASP A 264 -9.04 0.62 -12.79
N ILE A 265 -9.98 0.54 -11.84
CA ILE A 265 -9.70 0.40 -10.40
C ILE A 265 -9.00 -0.94 -10.12
N ALA A 266 -9.51 -2.04 -10.68
CA ALA A 266 -8.87 -3.35 -10.53
C ALA A 266 -7.48 -3.39 -11.18
N PHE A 267 -7.31 -2.70 -12.33
CA PHE A 267 -6.00 -2.55 -12.94
C PHE A 267 -5.02 -1.76 -12.06
N GLY A 268 -5.45 -0.64 -11.45
CA GLY A 268 -4.61 0.10 -10.51
C GLY A 268 -4.15 -0.74 -9.33
N SER A 269 -5.03 -1.60 -8.82
CA SER A 269 -4.71 -2.53 -7.72
C SER A 269 -3.66 -3.58 -8.11
N VAL A 270 -3.64 -4.04 -9.37
CA VAL A 270 -2.54 -4.85 -9.94
C VAL A 270 -1.23 -4.07 -9.91
N LEU A 271 -1.25 -2.80 -10.36
CA LEU A 271 -0.04 -1.98 -10.41
C LEU A 271 0.55 -1.78 -9.02
N HIS A 272 -0.29 -1.49 -8.01
CA HIS A 272 0.13 -1.32 -6.63
C HIS A 272 0.91 -2.54 -6.11
N THR A 273 0.33 -3.74 -6.19
CA THR A 273 0.97 -4.98 -5.72
C THR A 273 2.34 -5.20 -6.39
N VAL A 274 2.45 -4.90 -7.68
CA VAL A 274 3.70 -5.06 -8.43
C VAL A 274 4.72 -4.02 -8.00
N GLN A 275 4.31 -2.76 -7.81
CA GLN A 275 5.18 -1.66 -7.39
C GLN A 275 5.73 -1.89 -5.98
N ASP A 276 4.88 -2.27 -5.03
CA ASP A 276 5.31 -2.63 -3.67
C ASP A 276 6.37 -3.73 -3.69
N SER A 277 6.26 -4.72 -4.59
CA SER A 277 7.22 -5.82 -4.66
C SER A 277 8.65 -5.40 -5.04
N PHE A 278 8.88 -4.15 -5.45
CA PHE A 278 10.21 -3.58 -5.67
C PHE A 278 10.70 -2.71 -4.50
N ALA A 279 9.82 -2.33 -3.58
CA ALA A 279 10.17 -1.56 -2.40
C ALA A 279 10.86 -2.43 -1.34
N ALA A 280 11.82 -1.81 -0.66
CA ALA A 280 12.73 -2.51 0.25
C ALA A 280 12.00 -3.13 1.45
N GLY A 281 10.99 -2.42 1.96
CA GLY A 281 10.17 -2.87 3.08
C GLY A 281 9.36 -4.11 2.74
N HIS A 282 8.99 -4.31 1.48
CA HIS A 282 8.03 -5.35 1.08
C HIS A 282 8.69 -6.66 0.65
N ALA A 283 9.75 -6.57 -0.14
CA ALA A 283 10.46 -7.75 -0.62
C ALA A 283 11.96 -7.48 -0.83
N SER A 284 12.74 -8.55 -0.71
CA SER A 284 14.13 -8.57 -1.17
C SER A 284 14.20 -9.28 -2.51
N ARG A 285 14.98 -8.71 -3.44
CA ARG A 285 15.24 -9.27 -4.76
C ARG A 285 16.76 -9.37 -4.99
N GLU A 286 17.16 -10.19 -5.94
CA GLU A 286 18.54 -10.27 -6.41
C GLU A 286 19.07 -8.86 -6.76
N ALA A 287 20.38 -8.64 -6.58
CA ALA A 287 20.94 -7.30 -6.71
C ALA A 287 20.90 -6.74 -8.14
N ARG A 288 20.85 -7.62 -9.16
CA ARG A 288 20.84 -7.25 -10.57
C ARG A 288 19.95 -8.18 -11.36
N ALA A 289 19.41 -7.66 -12.47
CA ALA A 289 18.80 -8.51 -13.48
C ALA A 289 19.87 -9.42 -14.08
N THR A 290 19.47 -10.65 -14.45
CA THR A 290 20.39 -11.61 -15.07
C THR A 290 20.61 -11.35 -16.55
N GLY A 291 19.92 -10.37 -17.15
CA GLY A 291 19.84 -10.16 -18.60
C GLY A 291 19.06 -11.24 -19.34
N GLU A 292 18.39 -12.14 -18.60
CA GLU A 292 17.52 -13.17 -19.18
C GLU A 292 16.16 -12.56 -19.53
N MET A 293 15.50 -13.12 -20.53
CA MET A 293 14.17 -12.70 -20.93
C MET A 293 13.12 -13.55 -20.20
N CYS A 294 12.01 -12.94 -19.84
CA CYS A 294 10.81 -13.68 -19.47
C CYS A 294 10.36 -14.54 -20.67
N ALA A 295 10.13 -15.83 -20.40
CA ALA A 295 9.75 -16.78 -21.42
C ALA A 295 8.48 -16.31 -22.16
N ASP A 296 8.52 -16.34 -23.49
CA ASP A 296 7.40 -16.01 -24.39
C ASP A 296 6.86 -14.57 -24.30
N THR A 297 7.58 -13.63 -23.67
CA THR A 297 7.13 -12.23 -23.59
C THR A 297 8.00 -11.24 -24.37
N GLY A 298 9.28 -11.58 -24.59
CA GLY A 298 10.25 -10.62 -25.16
C GLY A 298 10.57 -9.45 -24.23
N ILE A 299 10.28 -9.58 -22.93
CA ILE A 299 10.58 -8.58 -21.89
C ILE A 299 11.73 -9.09 -21.02
N GLU A 300 12.67 -8.21 -20.67
CA GLU A 300 13.75 -8.55 -19.74
C GLU A 300 13.20 -8.92 -18.37
N ARG A 301 13.72 -9.99 -17.79
CA ARG A 301 13.32 -10.46 -16.47
C ARG A 301 13.88 -9.53 -15.39
N PRO A 302 13.03 -9.01 -14.48
CA PRO A 302 13.52 -8.26 -13.33
C PRO A 302 14.31 -9.18 -12.37
N PRO A 303 15.11 -8.63 -11.45
CA PRO A 303 15.77 -9.44 -10.44
C PRO A 303 14.78 -10.31 -9.66
N ARG A 304 15.10 -11.60 -9.48
CA ARG A 304 14.20 -12.58 -8.86
C ARG A 304 14.01 -12.29 -7.38
N VAL A 305 12.87 -12.73 -6.84
CA VAL A 305 12.55 -12.55 -5.42
C VAL A 305 13.39 -13.50 -4.56
N LEU A 306 14.14 -12.94 -3.61
CA LEU A 306 14.86 -13.67 -2.57
C LEU A 306 13.98 -13.89 -1.35
N GLU A 307 13.18 -12.90 -0.97
CA GLU A 307 12.33 -12.99 0.22
C GLU A 307 11.12 -12.08 0.06
N PHE A 308 9.95 -12.59 0.44
CA PHE A 308 8.79 -11.73 0.72
C PHE A 308 8.79 -11.42 2.21
N HIS A 309 8.82 -10.14 2.56
CA HIS A 309 8.86 -9.75 3.96
C HIS A 309 7.48 -9.86 4.63
N THR A 310 7.43 -9.69 5.94
CA THR A 310 6.21 -9.73 6.76
C THR A 310 6.10 -8.47 7.60
N TYR A 311 5.02 -7.71 7.46
CA TYR A 311 4.89 -6.40 8.09
C TYR A 311 4.70 -6.45 9.60
N GLY A 312 3.98 -7.45 10.13
CA GLY A 312 3.63 -7.52 11.55
C GLY A 312 4.81 -7.43 12.53
N ALA A 313 5.99 -7.88 12.10
CA ALA A 313 7.23 -7.84 12.89
C ALA A 313 8.26 -6.79 12.39
N GLN A 314 7.87 -5.94 11.43
CA GLN A 314 8.66 -4.77 11.04
C GLN A 314 8.46 -3.58 11.98
N ASP A 315 9.46 -2.71 12.02
CA ASP A 315 9.33 -1.34 12.48
C ASP A 315 8.63 -0.51 11.39
N GLY A 316 7.49 0.09 11.72
CA GLY A 316 6.69 0.85 10.76
C GLY A 316 7.43 2.07 10.20
N ALA A 317 8.30 2.73 10.97
CA ALA A 317 9.03 3.90 10.47
C ALA A 317 10.14 3.50 9.48
N LEU A 318 10.82 2.37 9.74
CA LEU A 318 11.80 1.83 8.79
C LEU A 318 11.14 1.29 7.53
N HIS A 319 9.95 0.70 7.67
CA HIS A 319 9.12 0.27 6.54
C HIS A 319 8.77 1.48 5.65
N ASP A 320 8.19 2.53 6.25
CA ASP A 320 7.81 3.76 5.55
C ASP A 320 9.00 4.40 4.82
N ASP A 321 10.17 4.46 5.46
CA ASP A 321 11.41 4.94 4.83
C ASP A 321 11.80 4.07 3.61
N GLY A 322 11.74 2.75 3.76
CA GLY A 322 12.07 1.77 2.72
C GLY A 322 11.12 1.74 1.53
N ASP A 323 9.97 2.39 1.67
CA ASP A 323 8.92 2.54 0.65
C ASP A 323 8.82 3.98 0.10
N SER A 324 9.76 4.84 0.49
CA SER A 324 9.84 6.21 -0.03
C SER A 324 10.50 6.28 -1.40
N ARG A 325 10.14 7.32 -2.19
CA ARG A 325 10.84 7.65 -3.44
C ARG A 325 12.35 7.73 -3.23
N SER A 326 12.79 8.41 -2.17
CA SER A 326 14.21 8.57 -1.84
C SER A 326 14.93 7.25 -1.62
N ALA A 327 14.28 6.27 -0.98
CA ALA A 327 14.87 4.95 -0.78
C ALA A 327 14.93 4.14 -2.07
N MET A 328 13.93 4.28 -2.96
CA MET A 328 13.88 3.58 -4.24
C MET A 328 14.81 4.17 -5.31
N THR A 329 15.21 5.44 -5.20
CA THR A 329 16.18 6.08 -6.11
C THR A 329 17.59 6.22 -5.52
N GLY A 330 17.80 5.87 -4.25
CA GLY A 330 19.04 6.13 -3.53
C GLY A 330 20.03 4.96 -3.48
N GLY A 331 21.33 5.29 -3.48
CA GLY A 331 22.42 4.38 -3.09
C GLY A 331 22.50 3.09 -3.91
N SER A 332 22.77 1.95 -3.26
CA SER A 332 22.80 0.61 -3.88
C SER A 332 21.41 0.08 -4.29
N SER A 333 20.36 0.86 -4.08
CA SER A 333 18.97 0.56 -4.42
C SER A 333 18.45 1.40 -5.59
N ALA A 334 19.31 2.20 -6.24
CA ALA A 334 18.92 3.15 -7.29
C ALA A 334 18.18 2.51 -8.48
N ASP A 335 18.39 1.22 -8.75
CA ASP A 335 17.69 0.50 -9.82
C ASP A 335 16.25 0.13 -9.47
N ARG A 336 15.85 0.16 -8.18
CA ARG A 336 14.50 -0.29 -7.76
C ARG A 336 13.39 0.58 -8.35
N TRP A 337 13.59 1.89 -8.36
CA TRP A 337 12.64 2.82 -8.96
C TRP A 337 12.49 2.64 -10.48
N PRO A 338 13.57 2.70 -11.29
CA PRO A 338 13.49 2.38 -12.72
C PRO A 338 12.86 1.01 -13.00
N LEU A 339 13.22 -0.03 -12.24
CA LEU A 339 12.65 -1.37 -12.42
C LEU A 339 11.16 -1.43 -12.10
N ALA A 340 10.69 -0.72 -11.05
CA ALA A 340 9.26 -0.64 -10.73
C ALA A 340 8.47 0.10 -11.82
N VAL A 341 9.02 1.19 -12.36
CA VAL A 341 8.43 1.94 -13.48
C VAL A 341 8.37 1.07 -14.74
N GLU A 342 9.47 0.41 -15.12
CA GLU A 342 9.49 -0.48 -16.29
C GLU A 342 8.55 -1.68 -16.13
N ALA A 343 8.51 -2.27 -14.94
CA ALA A 343 7.58 -3.34 -14.64
C ALA A 343 6.11 -2.89 -14.83
N THR A 344 5.80 -1.68 -14.36
CA THR A 344 4.50 -1.03 -14.53
C THR A 344 4.21 -0.70 -16.00
N ARG A 345 5.18 -0.18 -16.76
CA ARG A 345 5.06 0.13 -18.21
C ARG A 345 4.70 -1.10 -19.02
N ASN A 346 5.37 -2.22 -18.73
CA ASN A 346 5.08 -3.49 -19.36
C ASN A 346 3.63 -3.93 -19.09
N LEU A 347 3.14 -3.82 -17.85
CA LEU A 347 1.74 -4.13 -17.53
C LEU A 347 0.75 -3.19 -18.22
N VAL A 348 1.07 -1.90 -18.32
CA VAL A 348 0.28 -0.92 -19.10
C VAL A 348 0.20 -1.34 -20.57
N SER A 349 1.27 -1.89 -21.14
CA SER A 349 1.25 -2.39 -22.52
C SER A 349 0.34 -3.62 -22.73
N TYR A 350 0.14 -4.44 -21.70
CA TYR A 350 -0.79 -5.57 -21.71
C TYR A 350 -2.24 -5.16 -21.41
N ARG A 351 -2.50 -3.91 -21.02
CA ARG A 351 -3.81 -3.49 -20.51
C ARG A 351 -4.95 -3.83 -21.48
N GLY A 352 -5.92 -4.59 -20.98
CA GLY A 352 -7.07 -5.06 -21.75
C GLY A 352 -6.91 -6.45 -22.36
N SER A 353 -5.71 -7.05 -22.31
CA SER A 353 -5.49 -8.46 -22.65
C SER A 353 -6.09 -9.39 -21.61
N LYS A 354 -6.28 -10.66 -21.98
CA LYS A 354 -6.75 -11.69 -21.04
C LYS A 354 -5.62 -12.13 -20.10
N TRP A 355 -5.99 -12.73 -18.98
CA TRP A 355 -5.02 -13.31 -18.04
C TRP A 355 -4.03 -14.25 -18.73
N SER A 356 -4.51 -15.10 -19.65
CA SER A 356 -3.66 -16.04 -20.38
C SER A 356 -2.51 -15.37 -21.14
N GLU A 357 -2.67 -14.12 -21.57
CA GLU A 357 -1.67 -13.37 -22.35
C GLU A 357 -0.63 -12.69 -21.45
N VAL A 358 -1.05 -12.16 -20.30
CA VAL A 358 -0.14 -11.48 -19.35
C VAL A 358 0.49 -12.44 -18.34
N SER A 359 -0.12 -13.61 -18.10
CA SER A 359 0.30 -14.54 -17.05
C SER A 359 1.76 -15.00 -17.17
N PRO A 360 2.36 -15.20 -18.37
CA PRO A 360 3.78 -15.54 -18.46
C PRO A 360 4.68 -14.43 -17.87
N TYR A 361 4.33 -13.17 -18.14
CA TYR A 361 5.05 -12.03 -17.58
C TYR A 361 4.83 -11.90 -16.07
N MET A 362 3.59 -12.05 -15.58
CA MET A 362 3.29 -12.04 -14.14
C MET A 362 4.04 -13.15 -13.38
N GLN A 363 4.11 -14.36 -13.94
CA GLN A 363 4.87 -15.47 -13.36
C GLN A 363 6.36 -15.14 -13.26
N CYS A 364 6.90 -14.49 -14.29
CA CYS A 364 8.30 -14.07 -14.36
C CYS A 364 8.63 -12.92 -13.39
N LEU A 365 7.75 -11.92 -13.26
CA LEU A 365 7.88 -10.79 -12.32
C LEU A 365 8.11 -11.24 -10.86
N PHE A 366 7.46 -12.35 -10.49
CA PHE A 366 7.52 -12.95 -9.17
C PHE A 366 8.29 -14.27 -9.15
N GLU A 367 9.17 -14.52 -10.12
CA GLU A 367 10.05 -15.69 -10.08
C GLU A 367 10.91 -15.67 -8.81
N LEU A 368 11.02 -16.83 -8.16
CA LEU A 368 11.85 -17.00 -6.97
C LEU A 368 13.29 -17.29 -7.36
N SER A 369 14.23 -16.68 -6.64
CA SER A 369 15.62 -17.10 -6.73
C SER A 369 15.77 -18.54 -6.19
N PRO A 370 16.75 -19.32 -6.70
CA PRO A 370 17.14 -20.59 -6.08
C PRO A 370 17.54 -20.44 -4.61
N ASP A 371 18.01 -19.26 -4.22
CA ASP A 371 18.40 -18.92 -2.85
C ASP A 371 17.25 -18.29 -2.04
N ALA A 372 16.00 -18.42 -2.51
CA ALA A 372 14.86 -17.80 -1.84
C ALA A 372 14.67 -18.35 -0.41
N SER A 373 14.56 -17.44 0.55
CA SER A 373 14.39 -17.73 1.96
C SER A 373 12.91 -17.76 2.35
N ARG A 374 12.63 -18.32 3.52
CA ARG A 374 11.33 -18.14 4.17
C ARG A 374 11.17 -16.69 4.61
N SER A 375 9.94 -16.23 4.64
CA SER A 375 9.63 -14.85 5.00
C SER A 375 10.11 -14.49 6.41
N SER A 376 10.55 -13.24 6.55
CA SER A 376 10.86 -12.59 7.82
C SER A 376 10.48 -11.11 7.70
N PRO A 377 10.69 -10.28 8.72
CA PRO A 377 10.57 -8.83 8.59
C PRO A 377 11.58 -8.23 7.61
N GLY A 378 12.60 -8.97 7.16
CA GLY A 378 13.80 -8.39 6.55
C GLY A 378 14.66 -7.73 7.63
N GLU A 379 15.94 -8.09 7.69
CA GLU A 379 16.79 -7.75 8.84
C GLU A 379 16.88 -6.23 9.10
N LYS A 380 16.92 -5.42 8.05
CA LYS A 380 16.93 -3.94 8.16
C LYS A 380 15.64 -3.38 8.77
N PHE A 381 14.50 -4.03 8.56
CA PHE A 381 13.19 -3.53 8.98
C PHE A 381 12.70 -4.18 10.26
N ARG A 382 13.42 -5.18 10.80
CA ARG A 382 13.02 -5.86 12.03
C ARG A 382 12.88 -4.85 13.16
N ARG A 383 11.76 -4.92 13.87
CA ARG A 383 11.56 -4.14 15.10
C ARG A 383 12.59 -4.57 16.13
N VAL A 384 13.40 -3.64 16.64
CA VAL A 384 14.33 -3.93 17.73
C VAL A 384 13.51 -4.21 18.98
N THR A 385 13.46 -5.45 19.42
CA THR A 385 12.88 -5.80 20.71
C THR A 385 13.84 -5.32 21.80
N GLY A 386 13.58 -4.14 22.36
CA GLY A 386 14.16 -3.77 23.64
C GLY A 386 13.72 -4.81 24.67
N ALA A 387 14.69 -5.41 25.38
CA ALA A 387 14.40 -6.18 26.59
C ALA A 387 13.53 -5.31 27.50
N ASN A 388 12.34 -5.79 27.85
CA ASN A 388 11.54 -5.21 28.93
C ASN A 388 12.31 -5.27 30.25
#